data_AF-A0AAE0D040-F1
#
_entry.id   AF-A0AAE0D040-F1
#
_cell.length_a   1.000
_cell.length_b   1.000
_cell.length_c   1.000
_cell.angle_alpha   90.00
_cell.angle_beta   90.00
_cell.angle_gamma   90.00
#
_symmetry.space_group_name_H-M   'P 1'
#
loop_
_entity.id
_entity.type
_entity.pdbx_description
1 polymer ?
#
loop_
_entity_poly.entity_id
_entity_poly.type
_entity_poly.pdbx_seq_one_letter_code
_entity_poly.pdbx_strand_id
1 'polypeptide(L)'
;MDWQPYVTGYIVRCVLSGLVVLPALGASALALRQLGAKHDHTRRWVDFTKAALGLWSMLTLSIFNRSELLSLVCWILWTVEYSRRQDGFFYPDEATPYISIVASLLGTLGQVALHLAFFFLIHALSQLRSGATTDDSRAALIGRKVVFGGSALIALVEVAVFCCYIAFQIMFKILQERERYVAGDWDNAIRLSLAAEYMLASNTCMFFIAAVGMTIYAFQAQKKARGSPVQKASTLLLVAVSLWLVARTWTFIMTVLSLARFWWGRASPYVGIINTILIMWTTFAALMLLYILASNNAYGLSRIHYQEEEDVERV
;
A
#
# COMPACT_ATOMS: atom_id res chain seq x y z
N MET A 1 11.73 -9.08 33.61
CA MET A 1 11.60 -9.30 32.15
C MET A 1 12.72 -8.53 31.46
N ASP A 2 13.49 -9.18 30.59
CA ASP A 2 14.55 -8.52 29.83
C ASP A 2 13.94 -7.66 28.72
N TRP A 3 13.96 -6.34 28.92
CA TRP A 3 13.40 -5.35 28.01
C TRP A 3 14.34 -5.00 26.85
N GLN A 4 15.64 -5.34 26.97
CA GLN A 4 16.68 -5.01 25.98
C GLN A 4 16.36 -5.52 24.56
N PRO A 5 15.88 -6.76 24.34
CA PRO A 5 15.57 -7.24 22.98
C PRO A 5 14.44 -6.46 22.30
N TYR A 6 13.49 -5.95 23.09
CA TYR A 6 12.37 -5.15 22.58
C TYR A 6 12.83 -3.76 22.14
N VAL A 7 13.63 -3.09 22.98
CA VAL A 7 14.22 -1.78 22.65
C VAL A 7 15.11 -1.88 21.42
N THR A 8 16.02 -2.86 21.37
CA THR A 8 16.88 -3.10 20.20
C THR A 8 16.05 -3.41 18.96
N GLY A 9 15.01 -4.24 19.09
CA GLY A 9 14.09 -4.54 17.99
C GLY A 9 13.36 -3.31 17.45
N TYR A 10 12.88 -2.42 18.31
CA TYR A 10 12.24 -1.17 17.89
C TYR A 10 13.22 -0.21 17.23
N ILE A 11 14.44 -0.06 17.77
CA ILE A 11 15.50 0.76 17.16
C ILE A 11 15.82 0.25 15.75
N VAL A 12 16.04 -1.06 15.60
CA VAL A 12 16.33 -1.66 14.29
C VAL A 12 15.19 -1.41 13.30
N ARG A 13 13.92 -1.54 13.74
CA ARG A 13 12.76 -1.21 12.90
C ARG A 13 12.72 0.27 12.53
N CYS A 14 12.98 1.18 13.45
CA CYS A 14 13.06 2.61 13.17
C CYS A 14 14.10 2.91 12.10
N VAL A 15 15.31 2.37 12.25
CA VAL A 15 16.40 2.56 11.29
C VAL A 15 16.02 2.00 9.92
N LEU A 16 15.54 0.74 9.87
CA LEU A 16 15.13 0.10 8.61
C LEU A 16 13.98 0.84 7.91
N SER A 17 13.04 1.41 8.68
CA SER A 17 11.95 2.22 8.12
C SER A 17 12.48 3.56 7.62
N GLY A 18 13.30 4.26 8.42
CA GLY A 18 13.86 5.57 8.07
C GLY A 18 14.72 5.54 6.79
N LEU A 19 15.48 4.45 6.58
CA LEU A 19 16.26 4.23 5.36
C LEU A 19 15.40 4.15 4.09
N VAL A 20 14.12 3.85 4.24
CA VAL A 20 13.17 3.72 3.13
C VAL A 20 12.30 4.97 2.99
N VAL A 21 11.83 5.54 4.10
CA VAL A 21 10.99 6.76 4.13
C VAL A 21 11.69 7.93 3.44
N LEU A 22 12.94 8.20 3.85
CA LEU A 22 13.63 9.42 3.44
C LEU A 22 13.86 9.44 1.91
N PRO A 23 14.34 8.35 1.27
CA PRO A 23 14.39 8.28 -0.18
C PRO A 23 12.99 8.35 -0.84
N ALA A 24 11.97 7.71 -0.27
CA ALA A 24 10.62 7.72 -0.83
C ALA A 24 9.98 9.11 -0.83
N LEU A 25 10.20 9.91 0.22
CA LEU A 25 9.77 11.31 0.28
C LEU A 25 10.50 12.16 -0.77
N GLY A 26 11.82 11.98 -0.90
CA GLY A 26 12.60 12.63 -1.95
C GLY A 26 12.09 12.29 -3.35
N ALA A 27 11.85 11.00 -3.62
CA ALA A 27 11.28 10.53 -4.88
C ALA A 27 9.87 11.08 -5.11
N SER A 28 9.02 11.17 -4.08
CA SER A 28 7.67 11.74 -4.18
C SER A 28 7.71 13.22 -4.53
N ALA A 29 8.58 14.00 -3.87
CA ALA A 29 8.78 15.42 -4.19
C ALA A 29 9.28 15.61 -5.64
N LEU A 30 10.17 14.75 -6.11
CA LEU A 30 10.64 14.76 -7.50
C LEU A 30 9.54 14.34 -8.49
N ALA A 31 8.73 13.35 -8.15
CA ALA A 31 7.63 12.86 -8.98
C ALA A 31 6.55 13.94 -9.18
N LEU A 32 6.30 14.80 -8.18
CA LEU A 32 5.41 15.95 -8.31
C LEU A 32 5.88 16.99 -9.34
N ARG A 33 7.19 17.07 -9.61
CA ARG A 33 7.75 17.97 -10.63
C ARG A 33 7.60 17.44 -12.05
N GLN A 34 7.28 16.16 -12.23
CA GLN A 34 7.08 15.57 -13.55
C GLN A 34 5.70 15.93 -14.10
N LEU A 35 5.64 16.36 -15.35
CA LEU A 35 4.38 16.67 -16.05
C LEU A 35 3.45 15.43 -16.03
N GLY A 36 2.21 15.62 -15.57
CA GLY A 36 1.17 14.58 -15.53
C GLY A 36 0.52 14.34 -16.89
N ALA A 37 -0.45 13.41 -16.94
CA ALA A 37 -1.17 13.10 -18.17
C ALA A 37 -2.14 14.23 -18.55
N LYS A 38 -1.65 15.28 -19.22
CA LYS A 38 -2.53 16.37 -19.70
C LYS A 38 -3.40 15.94 -20.90
N HIS A 39 -2.86 15.16 -21.85
CA HIS A 39 -3.59 14.73 -23.07
C HIS A 39 -3.30 13.28 -23.54
N ASP A 40 -2.47 12.52 -22.81
CA ASP A 40 -2.07 11.16 -23.22
C ASP A 40 -2.64 10.10 -22.26
N HIS A 41 -3.63 9.34 -22.72
CA HIS A 41 -4.27 8.29 -21.94
C HIS A 41 -3.34 7.13 -21.60
N THR A 42 -2.25 6.93 -22.34
CA THR A 42 -1.24 5.89 -22.07
C THR A 42 -0.36 6.21 -20.87
N ARG A 43 -0.37 7.46 -20.39
CA ARG A 43 0.40 7.92 -19.21
C ARG A 43 -0.40 7.96 -17.90
N ARG A 44 -1.67 7.57 -17.89
CA ARG A 44 -2.51 7.57 -16.66
C ARG A 44 -1.88 6.81 -15.49
N TRP A 45 -1.12 5.75 -15.76
CA TRP A 45 -0.42 4.99 -14.72
C TRP A 45 0.63 5.83 -13.97
N VAL A 46 1.22 6.84 -14.59
CA VAL A 46 2.21 7.74 -13.96
C VAL A 46 1.57 8.56 -12.85
N ASP A 47 0.35 9.06 -13.06
CA ASP A 47 -0.36 9.83 -12.04
C ASP A 47 -0.78 8.94 -10.86
N PHE A 48 -1.17 7.70 -11.13
CA PHE A 48 -1.40 6.71 -10.08
C PHE A 48 -0.11 6.31 -9.36
N THR A 49 1.03 6.22 -10.04
CA THR A 49 2.35 5.99 -9.41
C THR A 49 2.73 7.16 -8.50
N LYS A 50 2.50 8.40 -8.92
CA LYS A 50 2.70 9.59 -8.07
C LYS A 50 1.82 9.55 -6.84
N ALA A 51 0.53 9.27 -7.02
CA ALA A 51 -0.41 9.14 -5.90
C ALA A 51 0.00 8.01 -4.96
N ALA A 52 0.41 6.85 -5.50
CA ALA A 52 0.89 5.73 -4.71
C ALA A 52 2.16 6.08 -3.92
N LEU A 53 3.18 6.66 -4.57
CA LEU A 53 4.40 7.13 -3.91
C LEU A 53 4.10 8.16 -2.83
N GLY A 54 3.27 9.16 -3.13
CA GLY A 54 2.89 10.21 -2.20
C GLY A 54 2.13 9.66 -0.99
N LEU A 55 1.05 8.90 -1.21
CA LEU A 55 0.25 8.33 -0.13
C LEU A 55 1.03 7.31 0.71
N TRP A 56 1.86 6.49 0.06
CA TRP A 56 2.69 5.50 0.74
C TRP A 56 3.82 6.15 1.55
N SER A 57 4.43 7.23 1.04
CA SER A 57 5.52 7.95 1.71
C SER A 57 5.03 8.92 2.79
N MET A 58 3.85 9.54 2.61
CA MET A 58 3.36 10.57 3.52
C MET A 58 2.88 9.99 4.85
N LEU A 59 1.94 9.06 4.87
CA LEU A 59 1.27 8.72 6.14
C LEU A 59 0.49 7.41 6.00
N THR A 60 0.78 6.43 6.86
CA THR A 60 0.20 5.09 7.04
C THR A 60 0.61 4.51 8.42
N LEU A 61 -0.31 3.84 9.10
CA LEU A 61 -0.10 3.14 10.37
C LEU A 61 -1.36 2.34 10.67
N SER A 62 -1.80 1.45 9.77
CA SER A 62 -2.81 0.48 10.16
C SER A 62 -2.24 -0.45 11.23
N ILE A 63 -3.09 -0.84 12.18
CA ILE A 63 -2.83 -1.85 13.21
C ILE A 63 -2.32 -3.17 12.57
N PHE A 64 -2.55 -3.38 11.26
CA PHE A 64 -2.10 -4.54 10.48
C PHE A 64 -1.35 -4.22 9.16
N ASN A 65 -1.10 -2.95 8.83
CA ASN A 65 -0.39 -2.47 7.60
C ASN A 65 0.09 -1.01 7.79
N ARG A 66 1.38 -0.79 8.04
CA ARG A 66 1.90 0.53 8.49
C ARG A 66 2.55 1.33 7.34
N SER A 67 2.61 2.67 7.45
CA SER A 67 3.51 3.56 6.64
C SER A 67 4.68 3.82 7.49
N GLU A 68 5.66 4.34 6.81
CA GLU A 68 6.96 4.47 7.29
C GLU A 68 7.16 5.80 8.04
N LEU A 69 6.50 6.93 7.73
CA LEU A 69 6.71 8.19 8.49
C LEU A 69 5.99 8.20 9.84
N LEU A 70 4.67 7.97 9.86
CA LEU A 70 3.94 7.92 11.13
C LEU A 70 4.25 6.66 11.93
N SER A 71 4.62 5.53 11.29
CA SER A 71 5.17 4.41 12.05
C SER A 71 6.53 4.70 12.61
N LEU A 72 7.39 5.45 11.91
CA LEU A 72 8.62 5.93 12.52
C LEU A 72 8.30 6.81 13.73
N VAL A 73 7.35 7.75 13.63
CA VAL A 73 6.92 8.59 14.77
C VAL A 73 6.36 7.73 15.91
N CYS A 74 5.42 6.81 15.66
CA CYS A 74 4.87 5.93 16.69
C CYS A 74 5.91 4.96 17.26
N TRP A 75 6.85 4.45 16.45
CA TRP A 75 7.94 3.61 16.94
C TRP A 75 8.93 4.41 17.78
N ILE A 76 9.23 5.65 17.41
CA ILE A 76 10.06 6.56 18.21
C ILE A 76 9.35 6.85 19.54
N LEU A 77 8.06 7.21 19.51
CA LEU A 77 7.24 7.42 20.70
C LEU A 77 7.22 6.17 21.59
N TRP A 78 6.97 4.98 21.02
CA TRP A 78 7.00 3.72 21.77
C TRP A 78 8.40 3.38 22.27
N THR A 79 9.47 3.69 21.54
CA THR A 79 10.86 3.43 21.99
C THR A 79 11.22 4.33 23.16
N VAL A 80 10.90 5.63 23.07
CA VAL A 80 11.10 6.60 24.15
C VAL A 80 10.29 6.17 25.37
N GLU A 81 9.02 5.81 25.19
CA GLU A 81 8.14 5.39 26.28
C GLU A 81 8.55 4.06 26.90
N TYR A 82 9.02 3.09 26.10
CA TYR A 82 9.60 1.83 26.60
C TYR A 82 10.90 2.06 27.37
N SER A 83 11.75 2.97 26.90
CA SER A 83 13.04 3.28 27.53
C SER A 83 12.91 4.00 28.87
N ARG A 84 11.77 4.67 29.12
CA ARG A 84 11.47 5.41 30.35
C ARG A 84 10.91 4.53 31.48
N ARG A 85 10.77 3.21 31.28
CA ARG A 85 10.04 2.35 32.21
C ARG A 85 10.91 1.48 33.11
N GLN A 86 10.49 1.39 34.37
CA GLN A 86 10.94 0.40 35.35
C GLN A 86 9.93 -0.76 35.56
N ASP A 87 8.61 -0.56 35.36
CA ASP A 87 7.56 -1.48 35.91
C ASP A 87 6.50 -2.06 34.92
N GLY A 88 6.80 -2.15 33.62
CA GLY A 88 6.19 -3.19 32.76
C GLY A 88 4.78 -2.99 32.14
N PHE A 89 3.90 -2.09 32.59
CA PHE A 89 2.52 -1.98 32.02
C PHE A 89 2.35 -0.89 30.94
N PHE A 90 2.07 -1.27 29.69
CA PHE A 90 2.01 -0.41 28.47
C PHE A 90 0.64 0.21 28.20
N TYR A 91 0.58 1.55 28.17
CA TYR A 91 -0.51 2.33 27.59
C TYR A 91 0.08 3.27 26.53
N PRO A 92 -0.35 3.20 25.27
CA PRO A 92 0.01 4.20 24.28
C PRO A 92 -0.56 5.56 24.70
N ASP A 93 0.11 6.65 24.29
CA ASP A 93 -0.41 8.00 24.48
C ASP A 93 -1.76 8.19 23.78
N GLU A 94 -2.49 9.23 24.16
CA GLU A 94 -3.84 9.47 23.61
C GLU A 94 -3.86 9.77 22.10
N ALA A 95 -2.72 10.19 21.53
CA ALA A 95 -2.61 10.57 20.13
C ALA A 95 -2.31 9.37 19.21
N THR A 96 -1.54 8.38 19.68
CA THR A 96 -1.11 7.22 18.88
C THR A 96 -2.28 6.45 18.23
N PRO A 97 -3.40 6.17 18.91
CA PRO A 97 -4.52 5.47 18.29
C PRO A 97 -5.14 6.22 17.11
N TYR A 98 -5.30 7.54 17.20
CA TYR A 98 -5.87 8.34 16.11
C TYR A 98 -4.92 8.44 14.92
N ILE A 99 -3.63 8.65 15.22
CA ILE A 99 -2.56 8.58 14.22
C ILE A 99 -2.59 7.23 13.51
N SER A 100 -2.79 6.13 14.24
CA SER A 100 -2.95 4.78 13.68
C SER A 100 -4.09 4.71 12.67
N ILE A 101 -5.26 5.17 13.08
CA ILE A 101 -6.49 5.02 12.28
C ILE A 101 -6.43 5.83 10.98
N VAL A 102 -6.03 7.11 11.04
CA VAL A 102 -5.86 7.97 9.86
C VAL A 102 -4.89 7.35 8.87
N ALA A 103 -3.83 6.81 9.42
CA ALA A 103 -2.76 6.32 8.61
C ALA A 103 -3.16 4.96 7.98
N SER A 104 -3.92 4.08 8.66
CA SER A 104 -4.54 2.90 8.02
C SER A 104 -5.24 3.26 6.70
N LEU A 105 -6.11 4.27 6.77
CA LEU A 105 -6.91 4.72 5.64
C LEU A 105 -6.03 5.15 4.47
N LEU A 106 -5.07 6.04 4.72
CA LEU A 106 -4.17 6.55 3.70
C LEU A 106 -3.30 5.45 3.07
N GLY A 107 -2.88 4.45 3.86
CA GLY A 107 -2.15 3.31 3.35
C GLY A 107 -2.93 2.46 2.40
N THR A 108 -4.16 2.11 2.77
CA THR A 108 -5.06 1.36 1.88
C THR A 108 -5.31 2.14 0.60
N LEU A 109 -5.52 3.46 0.67
CA LEU A 109 -5.64 4.31 -0.53
C LEU A 109 -4.36 4.32 -1.38
N GLY A 110 -3.18 4.33 -0.75
CA GLY A 110 -1.90 4.19 -1.44
C GLY A 110 -1.74 2.85 -2.15
N GLN A 111 -2.18 1.75 -1.52
CA GLN A 111 -2.20 0.41 -2.14
C GLN A 111 -3.22 0.32 -3.28
N VAL A 112 -4.37 0.98 -3.17
CA VAL A 112 -5.33 1.13 -4.27
C VAL A 112 -4.70 1.88 -5.44
N ALA A 113 -4.04 3.00 -5.18
CA ALA A 113 -3.33 3.76 -6.22
C ALA A 113 -2.22 2.92 -6.87
N LEU A 114 -1.47 2.13 -6.10
CA LEU A 114 -0.46 1.21 -6.61
C LEU A 114 -1.05 0.11 -7.50
N HIS A 115 -2.17 -0.48 -7.07
CA HIS A 115 -2.90 -1.47 -7.87
C HIS A 115 -3.37 -0.89 -9.21
N LEU A 116 -3.93 0.32 -9.20
CA LEU A 116 -4.34 1.05 -10.40
C LEU A 116 -3.14 1.37 -11.29
N ALA A 117 -2.02 1.80 -10.71
CA ALA A 117 -0.79 2.07 -11.46
C ALA A 117 -0.31 0.82 -12.21
N PHE A 118 -0.28 -0.34 -11.55
CA PHE A 118 0.06 -1.60 -12.21
C PHE A 118 -0.90 -1.93 -13.35
N PHE A 119 -2.21 -1.80 -13.13
CA PHE A 119 -3.21 -2.12 -14.15
C PHE A 119 -3.05 -1.25 -15.41
N PHE A 120 -2.98 0.06 -15.22
CA PHE A 120 -2.82 0.97 -16.34
C PHE A 120 -1.48 0.83 -17.05
N LEU A 121 -0.41 0.47 -16.33
CA LEU A 121 0.88 0.22 -16.94
C LEU A 121 0.89 -1.08 -17.77
N ILE A 122 0.32 -2.17 -17.25
CA ILE A 122 0.16 -3.42 -18.05
C ILE A 122 -0.67 -3.14 -19.31
N HIS A 123 -1.74 -2.36 -19.17
CA HIS A 123 -2.61 -2.02 -20.29
C HIS A 123 -1.88 -1.15 -21.33
N ALA A 124 -1.15 -0.12 -20.90
CA ALA A 124 -0.38 0.74 -21.80
C ALA A 124 0.71 -0.05 -22.57
N LEU A 125 1.41 -0.97 -21.90
CA LEU A 125 2.37 -1.86 -22.56
C LEU A 125 1.70 -2.82 -23.55
N SER A 126 0.46 -3.22 -23.28
CA SER A 126 -0.31 -4.07 -24.18
C SER A 126 -0.76 -3.31 -25.43
N GLN A 127 -1.16 -2.04 -25.29
CA GLN A 127 -1.58 -1.15 -26.38
C GLN A 127 -0.43 -0.81 -27.35
N LEU A 128 0.75 -0.47 -26.82
CA LEU A 128 1.93 -0.22 -27.66
C LEU A 128 2.32 -1.40 -28.55
N ARG A 129 2.02 -2.61 -28.11
CA ARG A 129 2.35 -3.82 -28.86
C ARG A 129 1.37 -4.08 -30.00
N SER A 130 0.09 -3.73 -29.83
CA SER A 130 -0.92 -3.97 -30.86
C SER A 130 -0.93 -2.88 -31.95
N GLY A 131 -0.14 -1.80 -31.79
CA GLY A 131 -0.18 -0.65 -32.70
C GLY A 131 -1.55 0.05 -32.73
N ALA A 132 -2.46 -0.36 -31.85
CA ALA A 132 -3.84 0.08 -31.84
C ALA A 132 -3.97 1.25 -30.86
N THR A 133 -4.23 2.43 -31.40
CA THR A 133 -4.61 3.66 -30.68
C THR A 133 -5.84 3.44 -29.78
N THR A 134 -6.65 2.44 -30.12
CA THR A 134 -7.85 2.02 -29.39
C THR A 134 -7.93 0.50 -29.31
N ASP A 135 -7.08 -0.15 -28.52
CA ASP A 135 -7.33 -1.56 -28.15
C ASP A 135 -8.48 -1.63 -27.11
N ASP A 136 -9.65 -1.13 -27.52
CA ASP A 136 -10.95 -1.19 -26.84
C ASP A 136 -11.56 -2.59 -26.96
N SER A 137 -10.73 -3.63 -26.79
CA SER A 137 -11.24 -4.98 -26.68
C SER A 137 -12.24 -5.04 -25.52
N ARG A 138 -13.39 -5.70 -25.73
CA ARG A 138 -14.43 -5.87 -24.69
C ARG A 138 -13.85 -6.38 -23.37
N ALA A 139 -12.79 -7.20 -23.44
CA ALA A 139 -12.05 -7.70 -22.29
C ALA A 139 -11.31 -6.60 -21.52
N ALA A 140 -10.66 -5.64 -22.20
CA ALA A 140 -9.99 -4.50 -21.56
C ALA A 140 -11.00 -3.57 -20.86
N LEU A 141 -12.15 -3.31 -21.50
CA LEU A 141 -13.23 -2.52 -20.90
C LEU A 141 -13.82 -3.19 -19.66
N ILE A 142 -14.05 -4.50 -19.71
CA ILE A 142 -14.52 -5.28 -18.55
C ILE A 142 -13.46 -5.27 -17.45
N GLY A 143 -12.19 -5.53 -17.78
CA GLY A 143 -11.09 -5.51 -16.81
C GLY A 143 -10.96 -4.15 -16.11
N ARG A 144 -11.09 -3.05 -16.85
CA ARG A 144 -11.08 -1.69 -16.30
C ARG A 144 -12.24 -1.46 -15.34
N LYS A 145 -13.46 -1.89 -15.68
CA LYS A 145 -14.63 -1.80 -14.77
C LYS A 145 -14.43 -2.61 -13.50
N VAL A 146 -13.91 -3.83 -13.61
CA VAL A 146 -13.64 -4.71 -12.46
C VAL A 146 -12.57 -4.11 -11.56
N VAL A 147 -11.47 -3.61 -12.11
CA VAL A 147 -10.38 -3.02 -11.34
C VAL A 147 -10.81 -1.72 -10.66
N PHE A 148 -11.55 -0.84 -11.35
CA PHE A 148 -12.10 0.36 -10.69
C PHE A 148 -13.14 0.03 -9.64
N GLY A 149 -14.08 -0.87 -9.95
CA GLY A 149 -15.13 -1.28 -9.01
C GLY A 149 -14.55 -1.94 -7.77
N GLY A 150 -13.59 -2.85 -7.94
CA GLY A 150 -12.87 -3.49 -6.83
C GLY A 150 -12.06 -2.48 -6.02
N SER A 151 -11.37 -1.56 -6.68
CA SER A 151 -10.62 -0.47 -6.02
C SER A 151 -11.52 0.46 -5.21
N ALA A 152 -12.67 0.84 -5.77
CA ALA A 152 -13.67 1.64 -5.08
C ALA A 152 -14.28 0.90 -3.88
N LEU A 153 -14.57 -0.40 -4.03
CA LEU A 153 -15.06 -1.23 -2.94
C LEU A 153 -14.05 -1.30 -1.79
N ILE A 154 -12.78 -1.57 -2.07
CA ILE A 154 -11.70 -1.60 -1.06
C ILE A 154 -11.62 -0.25 -0.33
N ALA A 155 -11.66 0.86 -1.07
CA ALA A 155 -11.62 2.20 -0.47
C ALA A 155 -12.83 2.47 0.42
N LEU A 156 -14.04 2.10 -0.02
CA LEU A 156 -15.27 2.27 0.77
C LEU A 156 -15.26 1.43 2.05
N VAL A 157 -14.79 0.18 1.96
CA VAL A 157 -14.64 -0.70 3.12
C VAL A 157 -13.62 -0.12 4.10
N GLU A 158 -12.51 0.45 3.61
CA GLU A 158 -11.55 1.12 4.50
C GLU A 158 -12.12 2.36 5.18
N VAL A 159 -12.93 3.16 4.47
CA VAL A 159 -13.63 4.29 5.09
C VAL A 159 -14.59 3.80 6.17
N ALA A 160 -15.29 2.69 5.96
CA ALA A 160 -16.12 2.07 6.99
C ALA A 160 -15.29 1.58 8.19
N VAL A 161 -14.14 0.94 7.95
CA VAL A 161 -13.18 0.54 8.99
C VAL A 161 -12.71 1.75 9.80
N PHE A 162 -12.33 2.84 9.12
CA PHE A 162 -11.93 4.10 9.74
C PHE A 162 -13.04 4.65 10.65
N CYS A 163 -14.28 4.74 10.15
CA CYS A 163 -15.42 5.21 10.93
C CYS A 163 -15.70 4.32 12.15
N CYS A 164 -15.67 3.00 11.98
CA CYS A 164 -15.87 2.04 13.08
C CYS A 164 -14.79 2.19 14.16
N TYR A 165 -13.52 2.31 13.77
CA TYR A 165 -12.43 2.52 14.73
C TYR A 165 -12.53 3.86 15.46
N ILE A 166 -12.85 4.96 14.75
CA ILE A 166 -13.05 6.26 15.39
C ILE A 166 -14.22 6.20 16.39
N ALA A 167 -15.36 5.62 15.98
CA ALA A 167 -16.53 5.48 16.85
C ALA A 167 -16.21 4.63 18.10
N PHE A 168 -15.52 3.50 17.92
CA PHE A 168 -15.03 2.68 19.02
C PHE A 168 -14.13 3.47 19.98
N GLN A 169 -13.11 4.18 19.47
CA GLN A 169 -12.19 4.95 20.32
C GLN A 169 -12.92 6.05 21.10
N ILE A 170 -13.83 6.77 20.45
CA ILE A 170 -14.64 7.81 21.10
C ILE A 170 -15.52 7.20 22.20
N MET A 171 -16.20 6.08 21.92
CA MET A 171 -17.03 5.40 22.92
C MET A 171 -16.21 4.96 24.14
N PHE A 172 -15.02 4.39 23.94
CA PHE A 172 -14.15 3.98 25.05
C PHE A 172 -13.71 5.17 25.91
N LYS A 173 -13.38 6.31 25.31
CA LYS A 173 -13.05 7.53 26.09
C LYS A 173 -14.24 8.05 26.89
N ILE A 174 -15.40 8.21 26.24
CA ILE A 174 -16.63 8.68 26.89
C ILE A 174 -17.06 7.73 28.03
N LEU A 175 -16.89 6.42 27.85
CA LEU A 175 -17.21 5.41 28.85
C LEU A 175 -16.31 5.49 30.09
N GLN A 176 -15.04 5.84 29.93
CA GLN A 176 -14.11 6.01 31.05
C GLN A 176 -14.39 7.27 31.88
N GLU A 177 -14.89 8.34 31.24
CA GLU A 177 -15.20 9.61 31.90
C GLU A 177 -16.63 9.66 32.48
N ARG A 178 -17.47 8.66 32.19
CA ARG A 178 -18.85 8.62 32.70
C ARG A 178 -18.91 8.11 34.13
N GLU A 179 -19.54 8.89 35.00
CA GLU A 179 -19.86 8.50 36.38
C GLU A 179 -20.95 7.40 36.47
N ARG A 180 -21.71 7.16 35.39
CA ARG A 180 -22.77 6.14 35.35
C ARG A 180 -22.64 5.23 34.14
N TYR A 181 -22.65 3.92 34.41
CA TYR A 181 -22.71 2.86 33.42
C TYR A 181 -24.06 2.87 32.68
N VAL A 182 -24.02 2.87 31.34
CA VAL A 182 -25.21 2.64 30.49
C VAL A 182 -25.11 1.27 29.87
N ALA A 183 -26.14 0.45 30.09
CA ALA A 183 -26.20 -0.91 29.58
C ALA A 183 -26.17 -0.92 28.04
N GLY A 184 -25.27 -1.71 27.46
CA GLY A 184 -25.12 -1.89 26.02
C GLY A 184 -24.05 -1.03 25.34
N ASP A 185 -23.54 0.03 25.97
CA ASP A 185 -22.51 0.88 25.35
C ASP A 185 -21.19 0.13 25.18
N TRP A 186 -20.80 -0.68 26.18
CA TRP A 186 -19.62 -1.55 26.10
C TRP A 186 -19.76 -2.62 25.00
N ASP A 187 -20.93 -3.24 24.90
CA ASP A 187 -21.21 -4.25 23.87
C ASP A 187 -21.19 -3.63 22.47
N ASN A 188 -21.72 -2.42 22.31
CA ASN A 188 -21.69 -1.69 21.05
C ASN A 188 -20.27 -1.32 20.65
N ALA A 189 -19.44 -0.87 21.59
CA ALA A 189 -18.04 -0.57 21.31
C ALA A 189 -17.27 -1.84 20.88
N ILE A 190 -17.47 -2.97 21.58
CA ILE A 190 -16.87 -4.26 21.19
C ILE A 190 -17.33 -4.70 19.79
N ARG A 191 -18.63 -4.58 19.48
CA ARG A 191 -19.19 -4.91 18.16
C ARG A 191 -18.57 -4.06 17.05
N LEU A 192 -18.41 -2.76 17.27
CA LEU A 192 -17.75 -1.85 16.32
C LEU A 192 -16.28 -2.23 16.09
N SER A 193 -15.55 -2.58 17.16
CA SER A 193 -14.17 -3.05 17.04
C SER A 193 -14.07 -4.34 16.24
N LEU A 194 -14.92 -5.34 16.53
CA LEU A 194 -14.95 -6.61 15.80
C LEU A 194 -15.33 -6.40 14.33
N ALA A 195 -16.33 -5.55 14.06
CA ALA A 195 -16.73 -5.22 12.70
C ALA A 195 -15.57 -4.59 11.92
N ALA A 196 -14.81 -3.67 12.54
CA ALA A 196 -13.62 -3.08 11.93
C ALA A 196 -12.53 -4.14 11.64
N GLU A 197 -12.27 -5.08 12.56
CA GLU A 197 -11.30 -6.15 12.34
C GLU A 197 -11.69 -7.09 11.19
N TYR A 198 -12.95 -7.50 11.09
CA TYR A 198 -13.42 -8.37 10.01
C TYR A 198 -13.47 -7.66 8.65
N MET A 199 -13.85 -6.38 8.61
CA MET A 199 -13.79 -5.57 7.40
C MET A 199 -12.34 -5.37 6.93
N LEU A 200 -11.41 -5.13 7.85
CA LEU A 200 -9.99 -5.02 7.54
C LEU A 200 -9.43 -6.34 6.99
N ALA A 201 -9.81 -7.49 7.58
CA ALA A 201 -9.44 -8.79 7.04
C ALA A 201 -9.98 -9.02 5.63
N SER A 202 -11.20 -8.56 5.37
CA SER A 202 -11.81 -8.60 4.03
C SER A 202 -11.02 -7.75 3.03
N ASN A 203 -10.57 -6.55 3.42
CA ASN A 203 -9.66 -5.72 2.61
C ASN A 203 -8.36 -6.46 2.28
N THR A 204 -7.75 -7.13 3.26
CA THR A 204 -6.53 -7.94 3.03
C THR A 204 -6.78 -9.04 1.99
N CYS A 205 -7.90 -9.76 2.09
CA CYS A 205 -8.26 -10.79 1.11
C CYS A 205 -8.45 -10.21 -0.29
N MET A 206 -9.16 -9.08 -0.41
CA MET A 206 -9.37 -8.40 -1.70
C MET A 206 -8.05 -7.97 -2.33
N PHE A 207 -7.13 -7.40 -1.55
CA PHE A 207 -5.80 -7.05 -2.04
C PHE A 207 -4.95 -8.26 -2.44
N PHE A 208 -5.05 -9.37 -1.71
CA PHE A 208 -4.33 -10.59 -2.06
C PHE A 208 -4.82 -11.15 -3.40
N ILE A 209 -6.14 -11.23 -3.59
CA ILE A 209 -6.74 -11.65 -4.88
C ILE A 209 -6.32 -10.70 -6.00
N ALA A 210 -6.35 -9.39 -5.75
CA ALA A 210 -5.90 -8.38 -6.70
C ALA A 210 -4.42 -8.58 -7.07
N ALA A 211 -3.54 -8.80 -6.10
CA ALA A 211 -2.12 -9.04 -6.35
C ALA A 211 -1.87 -10.30 -7.17
N VAL A 212 -2.56 -11.40 -6.87
CA VAL A 212 -2.48 -12.64 -7.67
C VAL A 212 -2.93 -12.37 -9.11
N GLY A 213 -4.09 -11.73 -9.29
CA GLY A 213 -4.61 -11.39 -10.62
C GLY A 213 -3.66 -10.49 -11.41
N MET A 214 -3.08 -9.49 -10.77
CA MET A 214 -2.10 -8.59 -11.38
C MET A 214 -0.81 -9.30 -11.76
N THR A 215 -0.29 -10.20 -10.93
CA THR A 215 0.91 -10.99 -11.25
C THR A 215 0.68 -11.87 -12.47
N ILE A 216 -0.47 -12.55 -12.52
CA ILE A 216 -0.84 -13.37 -13.67
C ILE A 216 -0.95 -12.50 -14.93
N TYR A 217 -1.57 -11.32 -14.82
CA TYR A 217 -1.73 -10.43 -15.96
C TYR A 217 -0.37 -9.87 -16.44
N ALA A 218 0.51 -9.47 -15.51
CA ALA A 218 1.85 -9.00 -15.80
C ALA A 218 2.72 -10.09 -16.45
N PHE A 219 2.62 -11.33 -15.96
CA PHE A 219 3.31 -12.47 -16.54
C PHE A 219 2.86 -12.74 -17.99
N GLN A 220 1.55 -12.70 -18.25
CA GLN A 220 1.02 -12.84 -19.60
C GLN A 220 1.47 -11.71 -20.53
N ALA A 221 1.54 -10.47 -20.03
CA ALA A 221 2.03 -9.33 -20.77
C ALA A 221 3.53 -9.46 -21.08
N GLN A 222 4.34 -9.87 -20.12
CA GLN A 222 5.78 -10.06 -20.27
C GLN A 222 6.13 -11.19 -21.26
N LYS A 223 5.44 -12.32 -21.21
CA LYS A 223 5.58 -13.41 -22.21
C LYS A 223 5.30 -12.94 -23.64
N LYS A 224 4.44 -11.93 -23.77
CA LYS A 224 3.99 -11.36 -25.04
C LYS A 224 4.80 -10.14 -25.49
N ALA A 225 5.69 -9.62 -24.65
CA ALA A 225 6.51 -8.44 -24.97
C ALA A 225 7.62 -8.79 -25.96
N ARG A 226 7.77 -7.98 -27.01
CA ARG A 226 8.82 -8.11 -28.04
C ARG A 226 9.53 -6.77 -28.19
N GLY A 227 10.81 -6.80 -28.54
CA GLY A 227 11.66 -5.61 -28.65
C GLY A 227 12.28 -5.18 -27.32
N SER A 228 13.53 -4.70 -27.39
CA SER A 228 14.39 -4.36 -26.26
C SER A 228 13.73 -3.46 -25.18
N PRO A 229 13.13 -2.29 -25.52
CA PRO A 229 12.61 -1.38 -24.50
C PRO A 229 11.31 -1.88 -23.83
N VAL A 230 10.37 -2.43 -24.61
CA VAL A 230 9.08 -2.94 -24.11
C VAL A 230 9.28 -4.21 -23.28
N GLN A 231 10.19 -5.10 -23.70
CA GLN A 231 10.54 -6.30 -22.94
C GLN A 231 11.18 -5.96 -21.59
N LYS A 232 12.08 -4.97 -21.56
CA LYS A 232 12.70 -4.49 -20.31
C LYS A 232 11.66 -3.86 -19.39
N ALA A 233 10.78 -2.99 -19.91
CA ALA A 233 9.70 -2.38 -19.12
C ALA A 233 8.73 -3.43 -18.55
N SER A 234 8.31 -4.41 -19.37
CA SER A 234 7.43 -5.50 -18.94
C SER A 234 8.09 -6.39 -17.87
N THR A 235 9.40 -6.60 -17.95
CA THR A 235 10.17 -7.35 -16.95
C THR A 235 10.24 -6.60 -15.63
N LEU A 236 10.54 -5.28 -15.65
CA LEU A 236 10.56 -4.45 -14.44
C LEU A 236 9.19 -4.40 -13.78
N LEU A 237 8.12 -4.31 -14.58
CA LEU A 237 6.74 -4.40 -14.09
C LEU A 237 6.44 -5.75 -13.44
N LEU A 238 6.82 -6.86 -14.07
CA LEU A 238 6.62 -8.20 -13.49
C LEU A 238 7.34 -8.32 -12.13
N VAL A 239 8.57 -7.81 -12.03
CA VAL A 239 9.32 -7.77 -10.77
C VAL A 239 8.58 -6.92 -9.73
N ALA A 240 8.14 -5.71 -10.08
CA ALA A 240 7.43 -4.82 -9.17
C ALA A 240 6.12 -5.44 -8.64
N VAL A 241 5.32 -6.05 -9.53
CA VAL A 241 4.07 -6.73 -9.15
C VAL A 241 4.36 -7.98 -8.30
N SER A 242 5.44 -8.71 -8.58
CA SER A 242 5.84 -9.87 -7.78
C SER A 242 6.27 -9.48 -6.36
N LEU A 243 7.02 -8.39 -6.21
CA LEU A 243 7.38 -7.82 -4.90
C LEU A 243 6.13 -7.39 -4.12
N TRP A 244 5.17 -6.77 -4.80
CA TRP A 244 3.89 -6.42 -4.20
C TRP A 244 3.09 -7.67 -3.77
N LEU A 245 3.09 -8.73 -4.57
CA LEU A 245 2.48 -10.02 -4.21
C LEU A 245 3.12 -10.63 -2.96
N VAL A 246 4.45 -10.58 -2.81
CA VAL A 246 5.13 -11.03 -1.58
C VAL A 246 4.60 -10.26 -0.37
N ALA A 247 4.51 -8.93 -0.47
CA ALA A 247 3.98 -8.09 0.62
C ALA A 247 2.52 -8.44 0.98
N ARG A 248 1.66 -8.63 -0.03
CA ARG A 248 0.25 -8.98 0.19
C ARG A 248 0.08 -10.39 0.75
N THR A 249 0.90 -11.36 0.30
CA THR A 249 0.92 -12.73 0.83
C THR A 249 1.29 -12.73 2.31
N TRP A 250 2.34 -12.00 2.68
CA TRP A 250 2.76 -11.89 4.07
C TRP A 250 1.67 -11.24 4.95
N THR A 251 1.05 -10.15 4.45
CA THR A 251 -0.07 -9.47 5.12
C THR A 251 -1.25 -10.42 5.34
N PHE A 252 -1.58 -11.24 4.33
CA PHE A 252 -2.63 -12.24 4.41
C PHE A 252 -2.34 -13.30 5.48
N ILE A 253 -1.12 -13.86 5.50
CA ILE A 253 -0.69 -14.82 6.52
C ILE A 253 -0.83 -14.21 7.91
N MET A 254 -0.33 -12.99 8.13
CA MET A 254 -0.43 -12.31 9.42
C MET A 254 -1.88 -12.03 9.84
N THR A 255 -2.76 -11.73 8.89
CA THR A 255 -4.20 -11.54 9.14
C THR A 255 -4.86 -12.85 9.57
N VAL A 256 -4.59 -13.96 8.86
CA VAL A 256 -5.11 -15.29 9.21
C VAL A 256 -4.64 -15.72 10.60
N LEU A 257 -3.35 -15.54 10.90
CA LEU A 257 -2.81 -15.86 12.23
C LEU A 257 -3.45 -15.03 13.34
N SER A 258 -3.69 -13.73 13.08
CA SER A 258 -4.37 -12.86 14.03
C SER A 258 -5.81 -13.31 14.31
N LEU A 259 -6.57 -13.67 13.25
CA LEU A 259 -7.94 -14.15 13.39
C LEU A 259 -8.00 -15.51 14.09
N ALA A 260 -7.01 -16.38 13.87
CA ALA A 260 -6.87 -17.65 14.57
C ALA A 260 -6.42 -17.50 16.05
N ARG A 261 -6.28 -16.27 16.55
CA ARG A 261 -5.75 -15.93 17.89
C ARG A 261 -4.37 -16.54 18.16
N PHE A 262 -3.63 -16.83 17.08
CA PHE A 262 -2.26 -17.30 17.17
C PHE A 262 -1.36 -16.07 17.31
N TRP A 263 -1.17 -15.63 18.55
CA TRP A 263 -0.37 -14.45 18.91
C TRP A 263 1.15 -14.70 18.83
N TRP A 264 1.60 -15.57 17.92
CA TRP A 264 3.04 -15.81 17.72
C TRP A 264 3.72 -14.49 17.38
N GLY A 265 4.56 -14.01 18.29
CA GLY A 265 5.45 -12.90 18.05
C GLY A 265 4.83 -11.52 17.86
N ARG A 266 3.58 -11.26 18.30
CA ARG A 266 3.06 -9.87 18.37
C ARG A 266 3.96 -8.97 19.23
N ALA A 267 4.58 -9.58 20.24
CA ALA A 267 5.61 -8.98 21.09
C ALA A 267 7.05 -9.24 20.57
N SER A 268 7.26 -10.20 19.66
CA SER A 268 8.61 -10.58 19.25
C SER A 268 9.27 -9.46 18.43
N PRO A 269 10.45 -8.98 18.83
CA PRO A 269 11.20 -7.98 18.06
C PRO A 269 11.54 -8.50 16.64
N TYR A 270 11.79 -9.79 16.49
CA TYR A 270 12.16 -10.42 15.22
C TYR A 270 11.02 -10.44 14.20
N VAL A 271 9.79 -10.77 14.62
CA VAL A 271 8.64 -10.85 13.70
C VAL A 271 8.35 -9.51 13.04
N GLY A 272 8.46 -8.40 13.78
CA GLY A 272 8.26 -7.10 13.13
C GLY A 272 9.47 -6.56 12.38
N ILE A 273 10.70 -7.08 12.58
CA ILE A 273 11.79 -6.85 11.60
C ILE A 273 11.43 -7.54 10.29
N ILE A 274 10.94 -8.79 10.34
CA ILE A 274 10.46 -9.51 9.16
C ILE A 274 9.29 -8.76 8.50
N ASN A 275 8.33 -8.24 9.26
CA ASN A 275 7.24 -7.41 8.72
C ASN A 275 7.78 -6.17 7.98
N THR A 276 8.79 -5.52 8.56
CA THR A 276 9.43 -4.34 7.97
C THR A 276 10.03 -4.67 6.61
N ILE A 277 10.75 -5.78 6.51
CA ILE A 277 11.37 -6.22 5.24
C ILE A 277 10.31 -6.67 4.24
N LEU A 278 9.44 -7.59 4.62
CA LEU A 278 8.51 -8.23 3.69
C LEU A 278 7.37 -7.32 3.22
N ILE A 279 7.02 -6.29 3.99
CA ILE A 279 5.96 -5.33 3.63
C ILE A 279 6.56 -4.03 3.09
N MET A 280 7.45 -3.39 3.85
CA MET A 280 7.89 -2.03 3.52
C MET A 280 8.91 -2.04 2.39
N TRP A 281 9.97 -2.85 2.52
CA TRP A 281 11.07 -2.85 1.55
C TRP A 281 10.65 -3.38 0.19
N THR A 282 9.83 -4.43 0.17
CA THR A 282 9.26 -4.98 -1.07
C THR A 282 8.34 -3.98 -1.77
N THR A 283 7.46 -3.30 -1.03
CA THR A 283 6.56 -2.26 -1.59
C THR A 283 7.36 -1.05 -2.06
N PHE A 284 8.35 -0.61 -1.31
CA PHE A 284 9.26 0.46 -1.71
C PHE A 284 10.00 0.13 -2.99
N ALA A 285 10.60 -1.06 -3.08
CA ALA A 285 11.29 -1.51 -4.28
C ALA A 285 10.34 -1.53 -5.48
N ALA A 286 9.10 -2.00 -5.31
CA ALA A 286 8.08 -1.95 -6.35
C ALA A 286 7.75 -0.50 -6.80
N LEU A 287 7.57 0.41 -5.85
CA LEU A 287 7.32 1.83 -6.13
C LEU A 287 8.49 2.52 -6.82
N MET A 288 9.74 2.21 -6.43
CA MET A 288 10.94 2.74 -7.06
C MET A 288 11.11 2.22 -8.49
N LEU A 289 10.77 0.96 -8.75
CA LEU A 289 10.74 0.42 -10.11
C LEU A 289 9.71 1.16 -10.98
N LEU A 290 8.52 1.44 -10.45
CA LEU A 290 7.52 2.25 -11.14
C LEU A 290 7.98 3.70 -11.35
N TYR A 291 8.65 4.30 -10.37
CA TYR A 291 9.23 5.64 -10.49
C TYR A 291 10.29 5.70 -11.59
N ILE A 292 11.19 4.72 -11.66
CA ILE A 292 12.21 4.62 -12.71
C ILE A 292 11.54 4.49 -14.09
N LEU A 293 10.50 3.66 -14.20
CA LEU A 293 9.73 3.53 -15.43
C LEU A 293 9.06 4.85 -15.82
N ALA A 294 8.51 5.58 -14.85
CA ALA A 294 7.80 6.84 -15.10
C ALA A 294 8.74 8.00 -15.46
N SER A 295 9.93 8.02 -14.87
CA SER A 295 10.90 9.11 -15.01
C SER A 295 11.77 9.03 -16.26
N ASN A 296 11.94 7.84 -16.84
CA ASN A 296 12.85 7.63 -17.95
C ASN A 296 12.13 7.74 -19.31
N ASN A 297 12.46 8.78 -20.07
CA ASN A 297 11.92 9.05 -21.40
C ASN A 297 12.19 7.95 -22.44
N ALA A 298 13.18 7.06 -22.21
CA ALA A 298 13.42 5.90 -23.06
C ALA A 298 12.32 4.83 -22.95
N TYR A 299 11.55 4.83 -21.85
CA TYR A 299 10.33 4.03 -21.66
C TYR A 299 9.07 4.89 -21.81
N GLY A 300 9.23 6.14 -22.25
CA GLY A 300 8.13 7.04 -22.58
C GLY A 300 7.37 6.48 -23.76
N LEU A 301 6.33 5.70 -23.47
CA LEU A 301 5.44 5.03 -24.42
C LEU A 301 4.90 6.01 -25.48
N SER A 302 4.79 7.30 -25.14
CA SER A 302 4.42 8.37 -26.06
C SER A 302 5.40 8.58 -27.22
N ARG A 303 6.72 8.43 -27.02
CA ARG A 303 7.73 8.71 -28.06
C ARG A 303 7.76 7.62 -29.13
N ILE A 304 7.48 6.38 -28.74
CA ILE A 304 7.33 5.26 -29.67
C ILE A 304 6.04 5.44 -30.50
N HIS A 305 4.97 5.95 -29.88
CA HIS A 305 3.71 6.26 -30.56
C HIS A 305 3.85 7.37 -31.63
N TYR A 306 4.55 8.47 -31.31
CA TYR A 306 4.78 9.56 -32.28
C TYR A 306 5.79 9.19 -33.39
N GLN A 307 6.76 8.31 -33.13
CA GLN A 307 7.67 7.84 -34.19
C GLN A 307 6.97 6.89 -35.17
N GLU A 308 6.02 6.06 -34.73
CA GLU A 308 5.21 5.24 -35.64
C GLU A 308 4.26 6.09 -36.49
N GLU A 309 3.68 7.18 -35.96
CA GLU A 309 2.84 8.10 -36.75
C GLU A 309 3.64 8.90 -37.79
N GLU A 310 4.84 9.40 -37.45
CA GLU A 310 5.70 10.12 -38.41
C GLU A 310 6.22 9.21 -39.54
N ASP A 311 6.43 7.92 -39.28
CA ASP A 311 6.86 6.96 -40.30
C ASP A 311 5.69 6.51 -41.21
N VAL A 312 4.44 6.58 -40.74
CA VAL A 312 3.24 6.32 -41.55
C VAL A 312 2.87 7.52 -42.44
N GLU A 313 3.12 8.76 -42.00
CA GLU A 313 2.90 9.97 -42.83
C GLU A 313 3.97 10.18 -43.91
N ARG A 314 5.11 9.47 -43.85
CA ARG A 314 6.21 9.58 -44.83
C ARG A 314 6.18 8.52 -45.95
N VAL A 315 5.19 7.63 -45.96
CA VAL A 315 4.97 6.61 -47.01
C VAL A 315 3.77 6.99 -47.87
#